data_AF-A0A9E2EBF5-F1
#
_entry.id   AF-A0A9E2EBF5-F1
#
_cell.length_a   1.000
_cell.length_b   1.000
_cell.length_c   1.000
_cell.angle_alpha   90.00
_cell.angle_beta   90.00
_cell.angle_gamma   90.00
#
_symmetry.space_group_name_H-M   'P 1'
#
loop_
_entity.id
_entity.type
_entity.pdbx_description
1 polymer ?
#
loop_
_entity_poly.entity_id
_entity_poly.type
_entity_poly.pdbx_seq_one_letter_code
_entity_poly.pdbx_strand_id
1 'polypeptide(L)'
;MSTIEQEQEARAELKVQLERFESHDSNGLARDEELGIAYSFVESVPYFERIFALINEVRELDTEGIPKNLIVVLKNNVEKAANLFDIVLNFDAKMDGNPAQARDQLVGEIPTMYEEIYGPIKNVLGYSSNDSEFLSNRTKQADIALKELNDARAAVQTLKGKIETDTEEILKSMREAAGKTGVSKHSTNFASEAGHHETTAKWWMGGTIALGGLALLFAAFNAWISKWVNNFLFPDLSAAPNIEETIQVGLTKFLIFSILIFGMTWAAKNYRAHRHNFVVNKHRQNALTTFETFASATEDEETTNAVLLRTTDAIFGHTSSGYSSGESEKVGGAQIMEIVRNSTKSG
;
A
#
# COMPACT_ATOMS: atom_id res chain seq x y z
N MET A 1 5.30 -18.32 69.89
CA MET A 1 4.51 -17.65 68.84
C MET A 1 5.35 -16.48 68.36
N SER A 2 5.72 -16.44 67.08
CA SER A 2 6.29 -15.23 66.46
C SER A 2 5.22 -14.15 66.45
N THR A 3 5.61 -12.89 66.64
CA THR A 3 4.70 -11.76 66.42
C THR A 3 4.51 -11.54 64.92
N ILE A 4 3.39 -10.95 64.51
CA ILE A 4 3.11 -10.61 63.09
C ILE A 4 4.23 -9.74 62.51
N GLU A 5 4.77 -8.82 63.31
CA GLU A 5 5.92 -7.97 62.94
C GLU A 5 7.17 -8.80 62.60
N GLN A 6 7.47 -9.85 63.38
CA GLN A 6 8.61 -10.73 63.15
C GLN A 6 8.47 -11.60 61.89
N GLU A 7 7.24 -11.85 61.44
CA GLU A 7 6.96 -12.56 60.19
C GLU A 7 7.12 -11.64 58.98
N GLN A 8 6.67 -10.40 59.08
CA GLN A 8 6.88 -9.36 58.06
C GLN A 8 8.37 -9.05 57.89
N GLU A 9 9.12 -8.95 58.98
CA GLU A 9 10.58 -8.75 58.96
C GLU A 9 11.30 -9.89 58.22
N ALA A 10 10.98 -11.15 58.53
CA ALA A 10 11.59 -12.30 57.86
C ALA A 10 11.32 -12.33 56.34
N ARG A 11 10.14 -11.88 55.90
CA ARG A 11 9.77 -11.77 54.48
C ARG A 11 10.52 -10.63 53.78
N ALA A 12 10.66 -9.50 54.46
CA ALA A 12 11.45 -8.38 53.96
C ALA A 12 12.92 -8.79 53.78
N GLU A 13 13.50 -9.50 54.75
CA GLU A 13 14.86 -10.02 54.64
C GLU A 13 15.02 -11.01 53.46
N LEU A 14 14.06 -11.93 53.26
CA LEU A 14 14.06 -12.83 52.10
C LEU A 14 14.03 -12.05 50.78
N LYS A 15 13.18 -11.02 50.69
CA LYS A 15 13.09 -10.18 49.50
C LYS A 15 14.42 -9.48 49.18
N VAL A 16 15.10 -8.95 50.19
CA VAL A 16 16.44 -8.34 50.04
C VAL A 16 17.45 -9.34 49.47
N GLN A 17 17.44 -10.60 49.95
CA GLN A 17 18.36 -11.62 49.42
C GLN A 17 18.01 -12.02 47.97
N LEU A 18 16.73 -12.06 47.62
CA LEU A 18 16.30 -12.33 46.24
C LEU A 18 16.69 -11.20 45.28
N GLU A 19 16.54 -9.94 45.69
CA GLU A 19 16.98 -8.77 44.91
C GLU A 19 18.51 -8.76 44.73
N ARG A 20 19.28 -9.10 45.78
CA ARG A 20 20.73 -9.28 45.67
C ARG A 20 21.10 -10.41 44.73
N PHE A 21 20.37 -11.53 44.75
CA PHE A 21 20.61 -12.63 43.82
C PHE A 21 20.30 -12.21 42.37
N GLU A 22 19.25 -11.42 42.13
CA GLU A 22 18.87 -10.90 40.82
C GLU A 22 19.90 -9.94 40.21
N SER A 23 20.66 -9.21 41.03
CA SER A 23 21.74 -8.36 40.52
C SER A 23 22.91 -9.14 39.90
N HIS A 24 22.95 -10.46 40.05
CA HIS A 24 23.94 -11.33 39.39
C HIS A 24 23.45 -11.68 37.98
N ASP A 25 24.22 -11.33 36.94
CA ASP A 25 23.93 -11.77 35.58
C ASP A 25 24.37 -13.23 35.38
N SER A 26 23.41 -14.12 35.06
CA SER A 26 23.67 -15.53 34.77
C SER A 26 24.66 -15.74 33.63
N ASN A 27 24.70 -14.83 32.64
CA ASN A 27 25.63 -14.93 31.52
C ASN A 27 27.04 -14.44 31.91
N GLY A 28 27.13 -13.53 32.88
CA GLY A 28 28.40 -12.97 33.36
C GLY A 28 29.19 -13.90 34.29
N LEU A 29 28.58 -14.94 34.86
CA LEU A 29 29.24 -15.84 35.81
C LEU A 29 30.28 -16.77 35.19
N ALA A 30 30.22 -17.01 33.87
CA ALA A 30 31.23 -17.80 33.17
C ALA A 30 32.60 -17.10 33.12
N ARG A 31 32.59 -15.76 33.06
CA ARG A 31 33.78 -14.88 33.06
C ARG A 31 34.87 -15.28 32.07
N ASP A 32 34.50 -15.88 30.94
CA ASP A 32 35.41 -16.37 29.92
C ASP A 32 36.08 -15.27 29.11
N GLU A 33 35.39 -14.15 28.90
CA GLU A 33 35.96 -12.96 28.27
C GLU A 33 37.02 -12.26 29.15
N GLU A 34 36.82 -12.22 30.47
CA GLU A 34 37.70 -11.51 31.41
C GLU A 34 38.89 -12.34 31.90
N LEU A 35 38.64 -13.61 32.25
CA LEU A 35 39.63 -14.50 32.88
C LEU A 35 40.32 -15.41 31.85
N GLY A 36 39.80 -15.48 30.62
CA GLY A 36 40.26 -16.38 29.58
C GLY A 36 40.00 -17.86 29.89
N ILE A 37 40.41 -18.73 28.96
CA ILE A 37 40.09 -20.16 28.99
C ILE A 37 40.60 -20.87 30.25
N ALA A 38 41.74 -20.44 30.80
CA ALA A 38 42.42 -21.13 31.91
C ALA A 38 41.79 -20.88 33.29
N TYR A 39 41.11 -19.75 33.50
CA TYR A 39 40.58 -19.35 34.82
C TYR A 39 39.08 -19.03 34.82
N SER A 40 38.41 -19.16 33.67
CA SER A 40 36.95 -19.03 33.55
C SER A 40 36.18 -20.11 34.31
N PHE A 41 34.87 -19.89 34.52
CA PHE A 41 33.93 -20.82 35.16
C PHE A 41 32.94 -21.45 34.16
N VAL A 42 33.30 -21.51 32.88
CA VAL A 42 32.44 -22.04 31.79
C VAL A 42 31.89 -23.43 32.11
N GLU A 43 32.69 -24.29 32.74
CA GLU A 43 32.26 -25.65 33.09
C GLU A 43 31.18 -25.71 34.19
N SER A 44 31.07 -24.65 34.99
CA SER A 44 30.08 -24.53 36.06
C SER A 44 28.76 -23.90 35.60
N VAL A 45 28.69 -23.39 34.37
CA VAL A 45 27.48 -22.75 33.79
C VAL A 45 26.21 -23.59 33.97
N PRO A 46 26.19 -24.90 33.68
CA PRO A 46 24.98 -25.70 33.87
C PRO A 46 24.47 -25.73 35.31
N TYR A 47 25.36 -25.58 36.30
CA TYR A 47 24.98 -25.53 37.71
C TYR A 47 24.53 -24.13 38.13
N PHE A 48 25.13 -23.07 37.58
CA PHE A 48 24.62 -21.70 37.74
C PHE A 48 23.18 -21.60 37.26
N GLU A 49 22.88 -22.10 36.05
CA GLU A 49 21.52 -22.12 35.49
C GLU A 49 20.53 -22.87 36.39
N ARG A 50 20.94 -24.01 36.95
CA ARG A 50 20.12 -24.80 37.87
C ARG A 50 19.85 -24.08 39.19
N ILE A 51 20.84 -23.37 39.73
CA ILE A 51 20.68 -22.54 40.93
C ILE A 51 19.74 -21.37 40.60
N PHE A 52 19.92 -20.67 39.48
CA PHE A 52 19.00 -19.62 39.03
C PHE A 52 17.57 -20.11 38.90
N ALA A 53 17.36 -21.25 38.24
CA ALA A 53 16.04 -21.83 38.08
C ALA A 53 15.38 -22.11 39.45
N LEU A 54 16.12 -22.70 40.38
CA LEU A 54 15.61 -23.01 41.72
C LEU A 54 15.27 -21.76 42.53
N ILE A 55 16.09 -20.71 42.47
CA ILE A 55 15.83 -19.45 43.18
C ILE A 55 14.68 -18.67 42.54
N ASN A 56 14.52 -18.76 41.21
CA ASN A 56 13.37 -18.19 40.51
C ASN A 56 12.05 -18.83 40.96
N GLU A 57 12.02 -20.14 41.22
CA GLU A 57 10.83 -20.79 41.81
C GLU A 57 10.49 -20.22 43.20
N VAL A 58 11.48 -19.83 44.00
CA VAL A 58 11.26 -19.16 45.29
C VAL A 58 10.72 -17.75 45.13
N ARG A 59 11.11 -17.04 44.07
CA ARG A 59 10.62 -15.68 43.79
C ARG A 59 9.15 -15.66 43.39
N GLU A 60 8.70 -16.69 42.66
CA GLU A 60 7.30 -16.83 42.23
C GLU A 60 6.38 -17.35 43.34
N LEU A 61 6.97 -17.76 44.46
CA LEU A 61 6.23 -18.25 45.61
C LEU A 61 5.49 -17.11 46.30
N ASP A 62 4.17 -17.26 46.45
CA ASP A 62 3.43 -16.45 47.41
C ASP A 62 3.88 -16.84 48.81
N THR A 63 4.54 -15.90 49.47
CA THR A 63 5.04 -16.15 50.82
C THR A 63 3.91 -16.09 51.84
N GLU A 64 2.76 -15.46 51.52
CA GLU A 64 1.63 -15.24 52.44
C GLU A 64 1.13 -16.58 53.01
N GLY A 65 0.93 -16.65 54.33
CA GLY A 65 0.57 -17.90 55.02
C GLY A 65 1.71 -18.87 55.34
N ILE A 66 2.93 -18.68 54.80
CA ILE A 66 4.08 -19.51 55.15
C ILE A 66 4.61 -19.17 56.56
N PRO A 67 4.80 -20.18 57.45
CA PRO A 67 5.37 -19.98 58.78
C PRO A 67 6.77 -19.35 58.76
N LYS A 68 7.05 -18.47 59.75
CA LYS A 68 8.34 -17.74 59.88
C LYS A 68 9.56 -18.65 59.71
N ASN A 69 9.56 -19.81 60.34
CA ASN A 69 10.70 -20.73 60.30
C ASN A 69 11.00 -21.23 58.88
N LEU A 70 9.99 -21.40 58.03
CA LEU A 70 10.19 -21.82 56.64
C LEU A 70 10.65 -20.64 55.76
N ILE A 71 10.17 -19.42 56.01
CA ILE A 71 10.70 -18.21 55.38
C ILE A 71 12.18 -18.00 55.70
N VAL A 72 12.58 -18.22 56.97
CA VAL A 72 13.99 -18.15 57.38
C VAL A 72 14.83 -19.23 56.68
N VAL A 73 14.28 -20.44 56.46
CA VAL A 73 14.95 -21.49 55.67
C VAL A 73 15.18 -21.02 54.23
N LEU A 74 14.16 -20.44 53.58
CA LEU A 74 14.33 -19.89 52.23
C LEU A 74 15.40 -18.79 52.22
N LYS A 75 15.29 -17.82 53.12
CA LYS A 75 16.24 -16.70 53.21
C LYS A 75 17.68 -17.20 53.31
N ASN A 76 17.95 -18.09 54.27
CA ASN A 76 19.30 -18.57 54.53
C ASN A 76 19.88 -19.34 53.32
N ASN A 77 19.06 -20.07 52.56
CA ASN A 77 19.55 -20.81 51.39
C ASN A 77 19.71 -19.91 50.15
N VAL A 78 18.84 -18.91 49.97
CA VAL A 78 19.04 -17.87 48.95
C VAL A 78 20.30 -17.06 49.23
N GLU A 79 20.52 -16.68 50.49
CA GLU A 79 21.72 -15.97 50.94
C GLU A 79 23.00 -16.77 50.68
N LYS A 80 23.01 -18.07 50.95
CA LYS A 80 24.15 -18.95 50.62
C LYS A 80 24.47 -18.95 49.13
N ALA A 81 23.44 -19.06 48.28
CA ALA A 81 23.62 -19.03 46.83
C ALA A 81 24.16 -17.68 46.35
N ALA A 82 23.60 -16.57 46.85
CA ALA A 82 24.07 -15.22 46.53
C ALA A 82 25.53 -15.00 46.96
N ASN A 83 25.90 -15.43 48.17
CA ASN A 83 27.28 -15.32 48.65
C ASN A 83 28.28 -16.09 47.77
N LEU A 84 27.92 -17.28 47.29
CA LEU A 84 28.78 -18.03 46.38
C LEU A 84 28.96 -17.29 45.05
N PHE A 85 27.89 -16.73 44.49
CA PHE A 85 27.96 -15.98 43.23
C PHE A 85 28.78 -14.70 43.38
N ASP A 86 28.67 -14.01 44.52
CA ASP A 86 29.53 -12.88 44.85
C ASP A 86 31.01 -13.29 44.90
N ILE A 87 31.34 -14.45 45.49
CA ILE A 87 32.72 -14.95 45.52
C ILE A 87 33.23 -15.25 44.10
N VAL A 88 32.41 -15.86 43.25
CA VAL A 88 32.74 -16.17 41.84
C VAL A 88 32.97 -14.88 41.03
N LEU A 89 32.09 -13.89 41.18
CA LEU A 89 32.24 -12.60 40.50
C LEU A 89 33.47 -11.82 40.97
N ASN A 90 33.83 -11.93 42.25
CA ASN A 90 34.98 -11.23 42.82
C ASN A 90 36.30 -12.01 42.72
N PHE A 91 36.32 -13.20 42.12
CA PHE A 91 37.56 -13.97 41.91
C PHE A 91 38.56 -13.18 41.04
N ASP A 92 39.83 -13.13 41.44
CA ASP A 92 40.89 -12.42 40.71
C ASP A 92 42.05 -13.36 40.36
N ALA A 93 42.28 -13.57 39.06
CA ALA A 93 43.39 -14.37 38.56
C ALA A 93 44.78 -13.75 38.83
N LYS A 94 44.84 -12.50 39.28
CA LYS A 94 46.09 -11.79 39.66
C LYS A 94 46.37 -11.81 41.16
N MET A 95 45.55 -12.49 41.96
CA MET A 95 45.75 -12.57 43.41
C MET A 95 47.09 -13.20 43.78
N ASP A 96 47.69 -12.75 44.89
CA ASP A 96 48.91 -13.34 45.43
C ASP A 96 48.63 -14.78 45.91
N GLY A 97 49.33 -15.77 45.35
CA GLY A 97 49.19 -17.19 45.72
C GLY A 97 48.98 -18.12 44.52
N ASN A 98 48.12 -19.13 44.68
CA ASN A 98 47.78 -20.12 43.65
C ASN A 98 46.34 -19.94 43.13
N PRO A 99 46.10 -19.02 42.17
CA PRO A 99 44.76 -18.74 41.64
C PRO A 99 44.10 -19.94 40.96
N ALA A 100 44.89 -20.84 40.36
CA ALA A 100 44.36 -22.04 39.71
C ALA A 100 43.67 -22.95 40.74
N GLN A 101 44.33 -23.21 41.87
CA GLN A 101 43.78 -24.03 42.95
C GLN A 101 42.54 -23.39 43.58
N ALA A 102 42.54 -22.07 43.78
CA ALA A 102 41.39 -21.36 44.34
C ALA A 102 40.18 -21.42 43.38
N ARG A 103 40.41 -21.28 42.08
CA ARG A 103 39.38 -21.44 41.06
C ARG A 103 38.84 -22.87 41.03
N ASP A 104 39.70 -23.88 41.05
CA ASP A 104 39.29 -25.28 41.01
C ASP A 104 38.45 -25.67 42.24
N GLN A 105 38.77 -25.08 43.40
CA GLN A 105 37.95 -25.24 44.59
C GLN A 105 36.55 -24.66 44.39
N LEU A 106 36.43 -23.43 43.85
CA LEU A 106 35.13 -22.82 43.56
C LEU A 106 34.32 -23.65 42.55
N VAL A 107 34.97 -24.20 41.52
CA VAL A 107 34.32 -25.11 40.57
C VAL A 107 33.76 -26.36 41.26
N GLY A 108 34.47 -26.91 42.25
CA GLY A 108 33.96 -28.03 43.06
C GLY A 108 32.82 -27.64 44.01
N GLU A 109 32.82 -26.40 44.52
CA GLU A 109 31.80 -25.91 45.45
C GLU A 109 30.46 -25.60 44.77
N ILE A 110 30.45 -25.18 43.51
CA ILE A 110 29.22 -24.78 42.79
C ILE A 110 28.20 -25.93 42.64
N PRO A 111 28.58 -27.13 42.16
CA PRO A 111 27.66 -28.28 42.14
C PRO A 111 27.17 -28.67 43.53
N THR A 112 28.07 -28.64 44.52
CA THR A 112 27.76 -28.97 45.92
C THR A 112 26.72 -28.01 46.49
N MET A 113 26.85 -26.71 46.21
CA MET A 113 25.90 -25.69 46.63
C MET A 113 24.49 -25.98 46.11
N TYR A 114 24.35 -26.38 44.84
CA TYR A 114 23.05 -26.74 44.28
C TYR A 114 22.41 -27.89 45.07
N GLU A 115 23.16 -28.97 45.35
CA GLU A 115 22.65 -30.11 46.10
C GLU A 115 22.24 -29.73 47.54
N GLU A 116 23.02 -28.86 48.19
CA GLU A 116 22.75 -28.39 49.55
C GLU A 116 21.46 -27.57 49.66
N ILE A 117 21.21 -26.65 48.71
CA ILE A 117 20.04 -25.77 48.77
C ILE A 117 18.78 -26.43 48.19
N TYR A 118 18.92 -27.42 47.31
CA TYR A 118 17.81 -28.05 46.60
C TYR A 118 16.75 -28.63 47.53
N GLY A 119 17.15 -29.53 48.43
CA GLY A 119 16.24 -30.21 49.35
C GLY A 119 15.43 -29.25 50.24
N PRO A 120 16.10 -28.34 50.99
CA PRO A 120 15.42 -27.36 51.83
C PRO A 120 14.45 -26.47 51.07
N ILE A 121 14.83 -25.95 49.90
CA ILE A 121 13.97 -25.09 49.08
C ILE A 121 12.75 -25.88 48.57
N LYS A 122 12.97 -27.06 47.98
CA LYS A 122 11.88 -27.90 47.46
C LYS A 122 10.91 -28.35 48.54
N ASN A 123 11.38 -28.57 49.77
CA ASN A 123 10.50 -28.90 50.90
C ASN A 123 9.54 -27.74 51.24
N VAL A 124 10.02 -26.49 51.21
CA VAL A 124 9.16 -25.32 51.45
C VAL A 124 8.20 -25.09 50.28
N LEU A 125 8.66 -25.24 49.04
CA LEU A 125 7.81 -25.16 47.85
C LEU A 125 6.72 -26.25 47.87
N GLY A 126 7.05 -27.47 48.28
CA GLY A 126 6.09 -28.56 48.46
C GLY A 126 5.06 -28.29 49.56
N TYR A 127 5.45 -27.60 50.64
CA TYR A 127 4.51 -27.15 51.68
C TYR A 127 3.47 -26.17 51.11
N SER A 128 3.91 -25.16 50.36
CA SER A 128 2.99 -24.19 49.73
C SER A 128 2.07 -24.80 48.66
N SER A 129 2.54 -25.85 47.99
CA SER A 129 1.76 -26.55 46.96
C SER A 129 0.64 -27.41 47.55
N ASN A 130 0.79 -27.84 48.81
CA ASN A 130 -0.20 -28.61 49.54
C ASN A 130 -1.14 -27.74 50.37
N ASP A 131 -0.93 -26.42 50.40
CA ASP A 131 -1.83 -25.49 51.05
C ASP A 131 -3.08 -25.28 50.18
N SER A 132 -4.20 -25.83 50.63
CA SER A 132 -5.48 -25.78 49.93
C SER A 132 -6.00 -24.37 49.70
N GLU A 133 -5.61 -23.42 50.54
CA GLU A 133 -6.03 -22.01 50.44
C GLU A 133 -5.32 -21.30 49.28
N PHE A 134 -4.01 -21.55 49.12
CA PHE A 134 -3.21 -21.04 48.01
C PHE A 134 -3.71 -21.55 46.64
N LEU A 135 -3.97 -22.87 46.53
CA LEU A 135 -4.50 -23.45 45.29
C LEU A 135 -5.88 -22.87 44.92
N SER A 136 -6.77 -22.67 45.91
CA SER A 136 -8.09 -22.07 45.71
C SER A 136 -8.01 -20.61 45.25
N ASN A 137 -7.07 -19.83 45.76
CA ASN A 137 -6.89 -18.44 45.32
C ASN A 137 -6.36 -18.38 43.89
N ARG A 138 -5.44 -19.28 43.51
CA ARG A 138 -4.88 -19.35 42.16
C ARG A 138 -5.90 -19.80 41.12
N THR A 139 -6.77 -20.77 41.46
CA THR A 139 -7.86 -21.18 40.55
C THR A 139 -8.89 -20.08 40.35
N LYS A 140 -9.26 -19.35 41.42
CA LYS A 140 -10.16 -18.18 41.31
C LYS A 140 -9.58 -17.09 40.40
N GLN A 141 -8.29 -16.79 40.52
CA GLN A 141 -7.64 -15.82 39.64
C GLN A 141 -7.59 -16.30 38.18
N ALA A 142 -7.32 -17.59 37.95
CA ALA A 142 -7.36 -18.17 36.62
C ALA A 142 -8.76 -18.10 36.00
N ASP A 143 -9.81 -18.37 36.78
CA ASP A 143 -11.20 -18.26 36.32
C ASP A 143 -11.60 -16.82 35.97
N ILE A 144 -11.17 -15.83 36.76
CA ILE A 144 -11.37 -14.42 36.47
C ILE A 144 -10.66 -14.02 35.18
N ALA A 145 -9.37 -14.39 35.04
CA ALA A 145 -8.59 -14.10 33.83
C ALA A 145 -9.19 -14.76 32.58
N LEU A 146 -9.69 -16.01 32.69
CA LEU A 146 -10.37 -16.69 31.59
C LEU A 146 -11.67 -15.98 31.19
N LYS A 147 -12.42 -15.46 32.15
CA LYS A 147 -13.63 -14.68 31.89
C LYS A 147 -13.30 -13.37 31.15
N GLU A 148 -12.33 -12.60 31.65
CA GLU A 148 -11.88 -11.36 31.02
C GLU A 148 -11.35 -11.61 29.59
N LEU A 149 -10.61 -12.70 29.39
CA LEU A 149 -10.13 -13.10 28.06
C LEU A 149 -11.29 -13.40 27.10
N ASN A 150 -12.34 -14.08 27.56
CA ASN A 150 -13.51 -14.38 26.73
C ASN A 150 -14.31 -13.13 26.40
N ASP A 151 -14.48 -12.22 27.36
CA ASP A 151 -15.16 -10.94 27.16
C ASP A 151 -14.38 -10.05 26.17
N ALA A 152 -13.05 -9.99 26.29
CA ALA A 152 -12.17 -9.32 25.34
C ALA A 152 -12.26 -9.95 23.94
N ARG A 153 -12.30 -11.28 23.84
CA ARG A 153 -12.46 -11.99 22.57
C ARG A 153 -13.81 -11.67 21.91
N ALA A 154 -14.89 -11.57 22.67
CA ALA A 154 -16.20 -11.18 22.15
C ALA A 154 -16.21 -9.71 21.66
N ALA A 155 -15.57 -8.81 22.42
CA ALA A 155 -15.39 -7.41 22.01
C ALA A 155 -14.57 -7.30 20.71
N VAL A 156 -13.50 -8.08 20.57
CA VAL A 156 -12.69 -8.14 19.35
C VAL A 156 -13.49 -8.68 18.16
N GLN A 157 -14.31 -9.72 18.34
CA GLN A 157 -15.17 -10.23 17.26
C GLN A 157 -16.22 -9.21 16.81
N THR A 158 -16.84 -8.50 17.75
CA THR A 158 -17.84 -7.46 17.41
C THR A 158 -17.18 -6.25 16.72
N LEU A 159 -16.00 -5.83 17.18
CA LEU A 159 -15.20 -4.81 16.49
C LEU A 159 -14.78 -5.27 15.10
N LYS A 160 -14.36 -6.51 14.93
CA LYS A 160 -14.00 -7.07 13.62
C LYS A 160 -15.18 -7.03 12.65
N GLY A 161 -16.37 -7.46 13.08
CA GLY A 161 -17.57 -7.41 12.23
C GLY A 161 -17.99 -5.99 11.85
N LYS A 162 -17.85 -5.02 12.78
CA LYS A 162 -18.07 -3.60 12.47
C LYS A 162 -17.04 -3.07 11.48
N ILE A 163 -15.76 -3.36 11.68
CA ILE A 163 -14.68 -2.94 10.77
C ILE A 163 -14.89 -3.51 9.37
N GLU A 164 -15.28 -4.77 9.24
CA GLU A 164 -15.60 -5.39 7.94
C GLU A 164 -16.75 -4.64 7.24
N THR A 165 -17.84 -4.37 7.97
CA THR A 165 -19.02 -3.66 7.44
C THR A 165 -18.71 -2.21 7.06
N ASP A 166 -18.05 -1.47 7.95
CA ASP A 166 -17.69 -0.06 7.74
C ASP A 166 -16.68 0.09 6.59
N THR A 167 -15.74 -0.86 6.45
CA THR A 167 -14.76 -0.87 5.36
C THR A 167 -15.43 -1.12 4.02
N GLU A 168 -16.38 -2.05 3.94
CA GLU A 168 -17.18 -2.28 2.74
C GLU A 168 -18.01 -1.04 2.34
N GLU A 169 -18.63 -0.37 3.31
CA GLU A 169 -19.41 0.86 3.08
C GLU A 169 -18.52 2.04 2.63
N ILE A 170 -17.36 2.22 3.26
CA ILE A 170 -16.38 3.24 2.89
C ILE A 170 -15.77 2.96 1.51
N LEU A 171 -15.43 1.70 1.21
CA LEU A 171 -14.95 1.32 -0.12
C LEU A 171 -16.01 1.54 -1.21
N LYS A 172 -17.27 1.20 -0.91
CA LYS A 172 -18.40 1.45 -1.82
C LYS A 172 -18.59 2.95 -2.06
N SER A 173 -18.61 3.77 -1.01
CA SER A 173 -18.78 5.22 -1.14
C SER A 173 -17.59 5.89 -1.83
N MET A 174 -16.36 5.43 -1.60
CA MET A 174 -15.17 5.89 -2.35
C MET A 174 -15.22 5.48 -3.83
N ARG A 175 -15.60 4.23 -4.15
CA ARG A 175 -15.79 3.78 -5.53
C ARG A 175 -16.89 4.57 -6.23
N GLU A 176 -17.99 4.86 -5.54
CA GLU A 176 -19.07 5.72 -6.05
C GLU A 176 -18.62 7.18 -6.25
N ALA A 177 -17.87 7.75 -5.31
CA ALA A 177 -17.37 9.12 -5.42
C ALA A 177 -16.31 9.27 -6.54
N ALA A 178 -15.41 8.30 -6.66
CA ALA A 178 -14.40 8.24 -7.73
C ALA A 178 -15.04 7.99 -9.11
N GLY A 179 -16.03 7.10 -9.17
CA GLY A 179 -16.80 6.81 -10.38
C GLY A 179 -17.66 8.00 -10.83
N LYS A 180 -18.52 8.55 -9.96
CA LYS A 180 -19.48 9.61 -10.31
C LYS A 180 -18.82 10.98 -10.51
N THR A 181 -17.80 11.34 -9.73
CA THR A 181 -17.26 12.72 -9.79
C THR A 181 -16.18 12.90 -10.86
N GLY A 182 -15.37 11.87 -11.13
CA GLY A 182 -14.30 11.91 -12.15
C GLY A 182 -14.81 11.65 -13.57
N VAL A 183 -15.57 10.58 -13.77
CA VAL A 183 -16.08 10.15 -15.10
C VAL A 183 -17.11 11.15 -15.63
N SER A 184 -18.01 11.65 -14.78
CA SER A 184 -19.00 12.66 -15.16
C SER A 184 -18.35 13.98 -15.58
N LYS A 185 -17.30 14.42 -14.89
CA LYS A 185 -16.56 15.65 -15.24
C LYS A 185 -15.82 15.52 -16.58
N HIS A 186 -15.18 14.38 -16.85
CA HIS A 186 -14.54 14.17 -18.15
C HIS A 186 -15.57 13.98 -19.28
N SER A 187 -16.69 13.29 -19.02
CA SER A 187 -17.77 13.14 -20.00
C SER A 187 -18.38 14.49 -20.39
N THR A 188 -18.64 15.36 -19.40
CA THR A 188 -19.13 16.73 -19.64
C THR A 188 -18.13 17.60 -20.40
N ASN A 189 -16.83 17.51 -20.09
CA ASN A 189 -15.78 18.20 -20.85
C ASN A 189 -15.72 17.73 -22.32
N PHE A 190 -15.73 16.42 -22.58
CA PHE A 190 -15.75 15.90 -23.95
C PHE A 190 -17.05 16.24 -24.69
N ALA A 191 -18.18 16.31 -24.00
CA ALA A 191 -19.44 16.77 -24.58
C ALA A 191 -19.38 18.23 -25.01
N SER A 192 -18.79 19.09 -24.17
CA SER A 192 -18.57 20.51 -24.47
C SER A 192 -17.64 20.69 -25.68
N GLU A 193 -16.50 19.99 -25.70
CA GLU A 193 -15.54 20.04 -26.79
C GLU A 193 -16.12 19.51 -28.11
N ALA A 194 -16.93 18.44 -28.03
CA ALA A 194 -17.69 17.96 -29.18
C ALA A 194 -18.63 19.07 -29.69
N GLY A 195 -19.42 19.70 -28.83
CA GLY A 195 -20.30 20.81 -29.22
C GLY A 195 -19.56 21.99 -29.88
N HIS A 196 -18.39 22.35 -29.35
CA HIS A 196 -17.54 23.39 -29.92
C HIS A 196 -17.06 23.03 -31.35
N HIS A 197 -16.59 21.80 -31.55
CA HIS A 197 -16.19 21.33 -32.87
C HIS A 197 -17.37 21.14 -33.83
N GLU A 198 -18.57 20.80 -33.34
CA GLU A 198 -19.77 20.71 -34.18
C GLU A 198 -20.17 22.08 -34.74
N THR A 199 -20.20 23.11 -33.88
CA THR A 199 -20.54 24.48 -34.28
C THR A 199 -19.49 25.06 -35.22
N THR A 200 -18.21 24.85 -34.91
CA THR A 200 -17.10 25.30 -35.77
C THR A 200 -17.10 24.59 -37.12
N ALA A 201 -17.41 23.30 -37.16
CA ALA A 201 -17.59 22.58 -38.42
C ALA A 201 -18.74 23.19 -39.26
N LYS A 202 -19.89 23.50 -38.65
CA LYS A 202 -21.00 24.16 -39.36
C LYS A 202 -20.59 25.51 -39.95
N TRP A 203 -19.77 26.28 -39.24
CA TRP A 203 -19.19 27.53 -39.76
C TRP A 203 -18.29 27.30 -40.99
N TRP A 204 -17.36 26.35 -40.93
CA TRP A 204 -16.50 26.00 -42.07
C TRP A 204 -17.28 25.44 -43.27
N MET A 205 -18.36 24.69 -43.01
CA MET A 205 -19.28 24.23 -44.04
C MET A 205 -19.97 25.41 -44.72
N GLY A 206 -20.48 26.37 -43.94
CA GLY A 206 -21.05 27.62 -44.45
C GLY A 206 -20.05 28.40 -45.30
N GLY A 207 -18.79 28.53 -44.84
CA GLY A 207 -17.72 29.15 -45.61
C GLY A 207 -17.42 28.44 -46.93
N THR A 208 -17.43 27.11 -46.94
CA THR A 208 -17.25 26.30 -48.16
C THR A 208 -18.39 26.54 -49.16
N ILE A 209 -19.64 26.56 -48.68
CA ILE A 209 -20.82 26.85 -49.51
C ILE A 209 -20.77 28.28 -50.05
N ALA A 210 -20.40 29.25 -49.22
CA ALA A 210 -20.29 30.66 -49.61
C ALA A 210 -19.21 30.88 -50.68
N LEU A 211 -18.02 30.27 -50.52
CA LEU A 211 -16.95 30.34 -51.52
C LEU A 211 -17.34 29.65 -52.83
N GLY A 212 -18.01 28.49 -52.77
CA GLY A 212 -18.54 27.83 -53.96
C GLY A 212 -19.60 28.66 -54.67
N GLY A 213 -20.52 29.28 -53.91
CA GLY A 213 -21.52 30.20 -54.44
C GLY A 213 -20.87 31.44 -55.09
N LEU A 214 -19.86 32.02 -54.45
CA LEU A 214 -19.13 33.17 -54.99
C LEU A 214 -18.36 32.83 -56.27
N ALA A 215 -17.78 31.62 -56.37
CA ALA A 215 -17.17 31.14 -57.60
C ALA A 215 -18.19 30.97 -58.74
N LEU A 216 -19.37 30.42 -58.44
CA LEU A 216 -20.46 30.30 -59.42
C LEU A 216 -21.00 31.67 -59.86
N LEU A 217 -21.20 32.59 -58.92
CA LEU A 217 -21.61 33.97 -59.22
C LEU A 217 -20.57 34.70 -60.06
N PHE A 218 -19.28 34.57 -59.72
CA PHE A 218 -18.19 35.15 -60.51
C PHE A 218 -18.16 34.57 -61.93
N ALA A 219 -18.34 33.26 -62.09
CA ALA A 219 -18.43 32.62 -63.41
C ALA A 219 -19.64 33.14 -64.21
N ALA A 220 -20.82 33.20 -63.59
CA ALA A 220 -22.04 33.70 -64.22
C ALA A 220 -21.94 35.17 -64.61
N PHE A 221 -21.38 36.02 -63.74
CA PHE A 221 -21.14 37.43 -63.99
C PHE A 221 -20.16 37.63 -65.17
N ASN A 222 -19.07 36.87 -65.20
CA ASN A 222 -18.12 36.90 -66.32
C ASN A 222 -18.75 36.46 -67.64
N ALA A 223 -19.62 35.44 -67.62
CA ALA A 223 -20.34 34.99 -68.82
C ALA A 223 -21.37 36.03 -69.29
N TRP A 224 -22.08 36.66 -68.35
CA TRP A 224 -23.07 37.70 -68.63
C TRP A 224 -22.42 38.97 -69.19
N ILE A 225 -21.35 39.48 -68.57
CA ILE A 225 -20.66 40.69 -69.04
C ILE A 225 -20.00 40.46 -70.40
N SER A 226 -19.45 39.27 -70.65
CA SER A 226 -18.89 38.93 -71.97
C SER A 226 -19.97 38.91 -73.06
N LYS A 227 -21.16 38.37 -72.77
CA LYS A 227 -22.28 38.40 -73.72
C LYS A 227 -22.82 39.81 -73.92
N TRP A 228 -22.97 40.60 -72.86
CA TRP A 228 -23.53 41.96 -72.94
C TRP A 228 -22.59 42.94 -73.65
N VAL A 229 -21.30 42.95 -73.30
CA VAL A 229 -20.28 43.79 -73.95
C VAL A 229 -20.14 43.44 -75.44
N ASN A 230 -20.06 42.15 -75.77
CA ASN A 230 -19.93 41.72 -77.18
C ASN A 230 -21.20 42.02 -78.00
N ASN A 231 -22.39 41.95 -77.41
CA ASN A 231 -23.65 42.16 -78.12
C ASN A 231 -24.09 43.63 -78.22
N PHE A 232 -23.69 44.50 -77.28
CA PHE A 232 -24.14 45.90 -77.22
C PHE A 232 -23.10 46.91 -77.73
N LEU A 233 -21.83 46.75 -77.38
CA LEU A 233 -20.77 47.70 -77.78
C LEU A 233 -20.15 47.37 -79.14
N PHE A 234 -20.27 46.11 -79.58
CA PHE A 234 -19.57 45.59 -80.75
C PHE A 234 -20.43 44.63 -81.60
N PRO A 235 -21.59 45.07 -82.11
CA PRO A 235 -22.50 44.21 -82.86
C PRO A 235 -21.92 43.61 -84.15
N ASP A 236 -20.81 44.17 -84.68
CA ASP A 236 -20.15 43.75 -85.92
C ASP A 236 -18.67 43.35 -85.77
N LEU A 237 -18.16 43.07 -84.56
CA LEU A 237 -16.74 42.68 -84.40
C LEU A 237 -16.50 41.20 -84.65
N SER A 238 -16.26 40.89 -85.92
CA SER A 238 -15.28 39.87 -86.34
C SER A 238 -13.82 40.39 -86.29
N ALA A 239 -13.52 41.38 -85.43
CA ALA A 239 -12.16 41.83 -85.20
C ALA A 239 -11.50 40.88 -84.19
N ALA A 240 -10.52 40.11 -84.67
CA ALA A 240 -9.76 39.17 -83.85
C ALA A 240 -9.22 39.88 -82.60
N PRO A 241 -9.46 39.35 -81.39
CA PRO A 241 -8.97 39.97 -80.17
C PRO A 241 -7.43 39.96 -80.16
N ASN A 242 -6.84 41.06 -79.70
CA ASN A 242 -5.39 41.10 -79.48
C ASN A 242 -5.01 39.97 -78.51
N ILE A 243 -4.07 39.12 -78.94
CA ILE A 243 -3.64 37.93 -78.18
C ILE A 243 -3.13 38.35 -76.79
N GLU A 244 -2.43 39.48 -76.70
CA GLU A 244 -1.85 40.01 -75.47
C GLU A 244 -2.92 40.40 -74.43
N GLU A 245 -3.96 41.14 -74.83
CA GLU A 245 -5.06 41.55 -73.95
C GLU A 245 -5.90 40.34 -73.49
N THR A 246 -6.10 39.37 -74.38
CA THR A 246 -6.82 38.12 -74.07
C THR A 246 -6.08 37.29 -73.04
N ILE A 247 -4.75 37.20 -73.16
CA ILE A 247 -3.89 36.50 -72.20
C ILE A 247 -3.94 37.21 -70.85
N GLN A 248 -3.83 38.54 -70.80
CA GLN A 248 -3.83 39.30 -69.55
C GLN A 248 -5.17 39.14 -68.80
N VAL A 249 -6.30 39.30 -69.48
CA VAL A 249 -7.64 39.15 -68.87
C VAL A 249 -7.89 37.69 -68.47
N GLY A 250 -7.44 36.73 -69.28
CA GLY A 250 -7.52 35.30 -68.96
C GLY A 250 -6.72 34.93 -67.72
N LEU A 251 -5.50 35.47 -67.58
CA LEU A 251 -4.62 35.23 -66.45
C LEU A 251 -5.21 35.76 -65.14
N THR A 252 -5.77 36.98 -65.14
CA THR A 252 -6.42 37.54 -63.94
C THR A 252 -7.64 36.72 -63.51
N LYS A 253 -8.47 36.27 -64.45
CA LYS A 253 -9.62 35.40 -64.15
C LYS A 253 -9.18 34.05 -63.58
N PHE A 254 -8.16 33.45 -64.19
CA PHE A 254 -7.57 32.20 -63.71
C PHE A 254 -7.01 32.33 -62.29
N LEU A 255 -6.34 33.45 -61.99
CA LEU A 255 -5.83 33.74 -60.64
C LEU A 255 -6.96 33.82 -59.62
N ILE A 256 -8.05 34.53 -59.94
CA ILE A 256 -9.21 34.66 -59.05
C ILE A 256 -9.87 33.29 -58.80
N PHE A 257 -10.09 32.48 -59.84
CA PHE A 257 -10.62 31.12 -59.69
C PHE A 257 -9.69 30.22 -58.86
N SER A 258 -8.37 30.34 -59.06
CA SER A 258 -7.38 29.57 -58.29
C SER A 258 -7.45 29.91 -56.80
N ILE A 259 -7.57 31.19 -56.46
CA ILE A 259 -7.73 31.64 -55.06
C ILE A 259 -9.04 31.11 -54.46
N LEU A 260 -10.14 31.13 -55.21
CA LEU A 260 -11.44 30.64 -54.74
C LEU A 260 -11.45 29.13 -54.52
N ILE A 261 -10.90 28.37 -55.46
CA ILE A 261 -10.76 26.91 -55.34
C ILE A 261 -9.84 26.58 -54.15
N PHE A 262 -8.71 27.28 -54.02
CA PHE A 262 -7.82 27.11 -52.88
C PHE A 262 -8.54 27.37 -51.55
N GLY A 263 -9.23 28.52 -51.41
CA GLY A 263 -10.03 28.84 -50.23
C GLY A 263 -11.09 27.79 -49.92
N MET A 264 -11.77 27.26 -50.95
CA MET A 264 -12.77 26.21 -50.81
C MET A 264 -12.16 24.88 -50.31
N THR A 265 -11.01 24.46 -50.87
CA THR A 265 -10.31 23.26 -50.41
C THR A 265 -9.81 23.40 -48.96
N TRP A 266 -9.34 24.60 -48.59
CA TRP A 266 -8.91 24.89 -47.23
C TRP A 266 -10.08 24.86 -46.23
N ALA A 267 -11.21 25.49 -46.58
CA ALA A 267 -12.42 25.44 -45.76
C ALA A 267 -12.96 24.01 -45.62
N ALA A 268 -12.97 23.23 -46.71
CA ALA A 268 -13.38 21.82 -46.70
C ALA A 268 -12.45 20.93 -45.84
N LYS A 269 -11.14 21.19 -45.85
CA LYS A 269 -10.18 20.48 -44.99
C LYS A 269 -10.44 20.77 -43.52
N ASN A 270 -10.65 22.04 -43.15
CA ASN A 270 -11.00 22.43 -41.78
C ASN A 270 -12.34 21.84 -41.32
N TYR A 271 -13.35 21.83 -42.19
CA TYR A 271 -14.63 21.16 -41.92
C TYR A 271 -14.42 19.68 -41.55
N ARG A 272 -13.66 18.94 -42.35
CA ARG A 272 -13.39 17.51 -42.10
C ARG A 272 -12.64 17.30 -40.78
N ALA A 273 -11.64 18.12 -40.49
CA ALA A 273 -10.88 18.06 -39.23
C ALA A 273 -11.79 18.28 -38.00
N HIS A 274 -12.61 19.32 -38.01
CA HIS A 274 -13.55 19.57 -36.91
C HIS A 274 -14.63 18.48 -36.81
N ARG A 275 -15.10 17.92 -37.93
CA ARG A 275 -16.03 16.77 -37.89
C ARG A 275 -15.38 15.51 -37.34
N HIS A 276 -14.11 15.26 -37.66
CA HIS A 276 -13.35 14.17 -37.06
C HIS A 276 -13.26 14.34 -35.54
N ASN A 277 -12.81 15.50 -35.06
CA ASN A 277 -12.69 15.76 -33.62
C ASN A 277 -14.04 15.72 -32.89
N PHE A 278 -15.12 16.20 -33.53
CA PHE A 278 -16.49 16.03 -33.01
C PHE A 278 -16.82 14.55 -32.78
N VAL A 279 -16.62 13.70 -33.78
CA VAL A 279 -16.94 12.26 -33.68
C VAL A 279 -16.07 11.59 -32.60
N VAL A 280 -14.78 11.90 -32.55
CA VAL A 280 -13.86 11.35 -31.54
C VAL A 280 -14.28 11.75 -30.12
N ASN A 281 -14.51 13.04 -29.87
CA ASN A 281 -14.92 13.51 -28.55
C ASN A 281 -16.32 13.00 -28.17
N LYS A 282 -17.24 12.88 -29.14
CA LYS A 282 -18.54 12.27 -28.90
C LYS A 282 -18.44 10.79 -28.54
N HIS A 283 -17.53 10.05 -29.18
CA HIS A 283 -17.27 8.66 -28.85
C HIS A 283 -16.69 8.52 -27.43
N ARG A 284 -15.70 9.34 -27.07
CA ARG A 284 -15.12 9.40 -25.72
C ARG A 284 -16.16 9.71 -24.65
N GLN A 285 -17.04 10.68 -24.90
CA GLN A 285 -18.17 10.98 -24.03
C GLN A 285 -19.04 9.74 -23.82
N ASN A 286 -19.47 9.11 -24.91
CA ASN A 286 -20.36 7.95 -24.84
C ASN A 286 -19.69 6.77 -24.13
N ALA A 287 -18.38 6.55 -24.34
CA ALA A 287 -17.62 5.51 -23.65
C ALA A 287 -17.57 5.72 -22.14
N LEU A 288 -17.34 6.96 -21.68
CA LEU A 288 -17.34 7.32 -20.26
C LEU A 288 -18.73 7.16 -19.62
N THR A 289 -19.78 7.65 -20.28
CA THR A 289 -21.16 7.51 -19.76
C THR A 289 -21.61 6.04 -19.73
N THR A 290 -21.19 5.24 -20.71
CA THR A 290 -21.44 3.80 -20.73
C THR A 290 -20.69 3.10 -19.60
N PHE A 291 -19.41 3.43 -19.37
CA PHE A 291 -18.64 2.94 -18.23
C PHE A 291 -19.30 3.24 -16.90
N GLU A 292 -19.72 4.48 -16.66
CA GLU A 292 -20.42 4.87 -15.43
C GLU A 292 -21.66 4.01 -15.20
N THR A 293 -22.44 3.75 -16.25
CA THR A 293 -23.64 2.92 -16.19
C THR A 293 -23.30 1.46 -15.86
N PHE A 294 -22.30 0.87 -16.51
CA PHE A 294 -21.89 -0.52 -16.27
C PHE A 294 -21.21 -0.70 -14.90
N ALA A 295 -20.29 0.20 -14.53
CA ALA A 295 -19.58 0.15 -13.26
C ALA A 295 -20.51 0.38 -12.06
N SER A 296 -21.62 1.11 -12.24
CA SER A 296 -22.65 1.28 -11.21
C SER A 296 -23.65 0.13 -11.16
N ALA A 297 -23.72 -0.72 -12.18
CA ALA A 297 -24.73 -1.78 -12.32
C ALA A 297 -24.21 -3.19 -11.97
N THR A 298 -22.90 -3.36 -11.76
CA THR A 298 -22.28 -4.64 -11.41
C THR A 298 -21.63 -4.58 -10.03
N GLU A 299 -21.78 -5.64 -9.24
CA GLU A 299 -21.07 -5.80 -7.95
C GLU A 299 -19.75 -6.58 -8.12
N ASP A 300 -19.55 -7.23 -9.27
CA ASP A 300 -18.35 -8.00 -9.60
C ASP A 300 -17.18 -7.10 -10.04
N GLU A 301 -16.06 -7.24 -9.34
CA GLU A 301 -14.82 -6.50 -9.56
C GLU A 301 -14.12 -6.95 -10.86
N GLU A 302 -14.26 -8.21 -11.28
CA GLU A 302 -13.69 -8.71 -12.54
C GLU A 302 -14.37 -8.06 -13.75
N THR A 303 -15.70 -8.02 -13.76
CA THR A 303 -16.50 -7.33 -14.78
C THR A 303 -16.20 -5.83 -14.79
N THR A 304 -16.09 -5.19 -13.62
CA THR A 304 -15.74 -3.75 -13.54
C THR A 304 -14.37 -3.47 -14.16
N ASN A 305 -13.37 -4.29 -13.86
CA ASN A 305 -12.02 -4.16 -14.41
C ASN A 305 -11.97 -4.39 -15.92
N ALA A 306 -12.73 -5.38 -16.43
CA ALA A 306 -12.83 -5.64 -17.86
C ALA A 306 -13.47 -4.46 -18.62
N VAL A 307 -14.55 -3.88 -18.08
CA VAL A 307 -15.19 -2.71 -18.67
C VAL A 307 -14.27 -1.49 -18.58
N LEU A 308 -13.57 -1.27 -17.46
CA LEU A 308 -12.59 -0.18 -17.31
C LEU A 308 -11.49 -0.26 -18.38
N LEU A 309 -10.92 -1.44 -18.60
CA LEU A 309 -9.88 -1.65 -19.59
C LEU A 309 -10.39 -1.36 -21.00
N ARG A 310 -11.60 -1.82 -21.32
CA ARG A 310 -12.22 -1.59 -22.63
C ARG A 310 -12.59 -0.12 -22.85
N THR A 311 -13.06 0.56 -21.81
CA THR A 311 -13.35 2.00 -21.85
C THR A 311 -12.07 2.82 -21.99
N THR A 312 -11.01 2.45 -21.29
CA THR A 312 -9.69 3.10 -21.42
C THR A 312 -9.18 3.00 -22.86
N ASP A 313 -9.26 1.81 -23.46
CA ASP A 313 -8.94 1.59 -24.87
C ASP A 313 -9.82 2.43 -25.80
N ALA A 314 -11.12 2.55 -25.54
CA ALA A 314 -12.03 3.38 -26.32
C ALA A 314 -11.75 4.90 -26.20
N ILE A 315 -11.24 5.36 -25.06
CA ILE A 315 -10.95 6.80 -24.83
C ILE A 315 -9.60 7.20 -25.43
N PHE A 316 -8.58 6.38 -25.20
CA PHE A 316 -7.19 6.70 -25.54
C PHE A 316 -6.72 6.04 -26.83
N GLY A 317 -7.43 5.02 -27.31
CA GLY A 317 -7.15 4.37 -28.58
C GLY A 317 -7.40 5.28 -29.79
N HIS A 318 -6.71 4.98 -30.88
CA HIS A 318 -6.91 5.68 -32.15
C HIS A 318 -8.28 5.35 -32.75
N THR A 319 -9.16 6.34 -32.81
CA THR A 319 -10.47 6.22 -33.48
C THR A 319 -10.37 6.81 -34.89
N SER A 320 -10.25 5.94 -35.91
CA SER A 320 -10.40 6.36 -37.31
C SER A 320 -11.86 6.71 -37.56
N SER A 321 -12.15 7.95 -38.00
CA SER A 321 -13.50 8.35 -38.40
C SER A 321 -13.59 8.42 -39.92
N GLY A 322 -14.79 8.37 -40.50
CA GLY A 322 -14.97 8.56 -41.95
C GLY A 322 -14.52 9.94 -42.47
N TYR A 323 -14.09 10.84 -41.59
CA TYR A 323 -13.55 12.16 -41.91
C TYR A 323 -12.02 12.26 -41.84
N SER A 324 -11.32 11.23 -41.35
CA SER A 324 -9.85 11.18 -41.45
C SER A 324 -9.45 10.79 -42.87
N SER A 325 -8.60 11.60 -43.49
CA SER A 325 -8.00 11.28 -44.79
C SER A 325 -7.27 9.94 -44.69
N GLY A 326 -7.41 9.08 -45.69
CA GLY A 326 -6.99 7.68 -45.70
C GLY A 326 -5.49 7.39 -45.65
N GLU A 327 -4.75 8.00 -44.72
CA GLU A 327 -3.61 7.32 -44.12
C GLU A 327 -4.19 6.34 -43.11
N SER A 328 -4.48 5.13 -43.59
CA SER A 328 -4.44 3.95 -42.73
C SER A 328 -2.99 3.79 -42.25
N GLU A 329 -2.55 4.62 -41.30
CA GLU A 329 -1.42 4.29 -40.46
C GLU A 329 -1.85 3.09 -39.63
N LYS A 330 -1.45 1.92 -40.12
CA LYS A 330 -1.64 0.63 -39.48
C LYS A 330 -1.02 0.65 -38.08
N VAL A 331 -1.80 0.91 -37.03
CA VAL A 331 -1.50 0.35 -35.70
C VAL A 331 -2.81 0.11 -34.96
N GLY A 332 -3.01 -1.13 -34.51
CA GLY A 332 -4.11 -1.50 -33.59
C GLY A 332 -4.50 -2.97 -33.63
N GLY A 333 -4.25 -3.69 -34.74
CA GLY A 333 -4.58 -5.12 -34.85
C GLY A 333 -3.56 -6.09 -34.25
N ALA A 334 -2.34 -5.64 -33.93
CA ALA A 334 -1.24 -6.51 -33.51
C ALA A 334 -1.20 -6.79 -32.00
N GLN A 335 -1.72 -5.89 -31.15
CA GLN A 335 -1.59 -6.03 -29.69
C GLN A 335 -2.57 -7.05 -29.08
N ILE A 336 -3.71 -7.31 -29.72
CA ILE A 336 -4.66 -8.34 -29.25
C ILE A 336 -4.16 -9.76 -29.61
N MET A 337 -3.46 -9.92 -30.75
CA MET A 337 -2.82 -11.19 -31.13
C MET A 337 -1.62 -11.54 -30.25
N GLU A 338 -0.93 -10.54 -29.68
CA GLU A 338 0.24 -10.75 -28.81
C GLU A 338 -0.16 -11.20 -27.40
N ILE A 339 -1.27 -10.68 -26.88
CA ILE A 339 -1.81 -11.08 -25.56
C ILE A 339 -2.34 -12.52 -25.59
N VAL A 340 -3.07 -12.92 -26.65
CA VAL A 340 -3.58 -14.30 -26.78
C VAL A 340 -2.45 -15.31 -27.01
N ARG A 341 -1.36 -14.91 -27.67
CA ARG A 341 -0.20 -15.78 -27.94
C ARG A 341 0.71 -15.97 -26.72
N ASN A 342 0.74 -15.02 -25.79
CA ASN A 342 1.47 -15.17 -24.53
C ASN A 342 0.67 -15.97 -23.48
N SER A 343 -0.66 -15.92 -23.50
CA SER A 343 -1.49 -16.76 -22.63
C SER A 343 -1.53 -18.24 -23.05
N THR A 344 -1.34 -18.54 -24.34
CA THR A 344 -1.30 -19.94 -24.84
C THR A 344 0.08 -20.60 -24.80
N LYS A 345 1.14 -19.85 -24.49
CA LYS A 345 2.50 -20.38 -24.33
C LYS A 345 2.89 -20.73 -22.89
N SER A 346 1.99 -20.53 -21.93
CA SER A 346 2.22 -20.83 -20.51
C SER A 346 1.39 -22.01 -19.99
N GLY A 347 0.93 -22.90 -20.90
CA GLY A 347 0.24 -24.15 -20.59
C GLY A 347 1.06 -25.36 -21.00
#